data_AF-A0A6B3RII3-F1
#
_entry.id   AF-A0A6B3RII3-F1
#
_cell.length_a   1.000
_cell.length_b   1.000
_cell.length_c   1.000
_cell.angle_alpha   90.00
_cell.angle_beta   90.00
_cell.angle_gamma   90.00
#
_symmetry.space_group_name_H-M   'P 1'
#
loop_
_entity.id
_entity.type
_entity.pdbx_description
1 polymer ?
#
loop_
_entity_poly.entity_id
_entity_poly.type
_entity_poly.pdbx_seq_one_letter_code
_entity_poly.pdbx_strand_id
1 'polypeptide(L)'
;MDYLIDKKFEFIRDTQTSLYSWCIREHDENGAVDLIPYGYSIFFTATSIQCSRSSSIGEEDKPDSRIISATMRTGSPYTDHLRNGRPWIGVIGSSRVVKDVTIKLCRAKDGEDESCVVYAGIKTIDKYERQYDQEDFIEIYVTISQERFDHMESLALSSRPVRMLFRFSIAEGFYAEWSPDPHFAYIKFLTREKPHAQPEVQGDQRPFPVVGKVGEFSVSIHADVPCMDKE
;
A
#
# COMPACT_ATOMS: atom_id res chain seq x y z
N MET A 1 -2.59 22.68 8.96
CA MET A 1 -2.33 21.23 8.95
C MET A 1 -0.90 21.01 8.55
N ASP A 2 -0.08 20.52 9.47
CA ASP A 2 1.34 20.26 9.22
C ASP A 2 1.59 18.75 9.16
N TYR A 3 2.37 18.32 8.18
CA TYR A 3 2.78 16.92 8.05
C TYR A 3 3.84 16.58 9.09
N LEU A 4 3.67 15.44 9.76
CA LEU A 4 4.61 14.98 10.77
C LEU A 4 5.72 14.16 10.12
N ILE A 5 6.87 14.79 9.87
CA ILE A 5 8.09 14.14 9.38
C ILE A 5 9.18 14.33 10.45
N ASP A 6 9.67 13.23 10.99
CA ASP A 6 10.54 13.21 12.17
C ASP A 6 12.02 13.22 11.77
N LYS A 7 12.33 12.70 10.58
CA LYS A 7 13.69 12.47 10.09
C LYS A 7 13.95 13.31 8.85
N LYS A 8 15.17 13.83 8.75
CA LYS A 8 15.66 14.45 7.53
C LYS A 8 15.88 13.35 6.49
N PHE A 9 15.49 13.60 5.26
CA PHE A 9 15.86 12.78 4.13
C PHE A 9 16.26 13.66 2.95
N GLU A 10 17.10 13.12 2.08
CA GLU A 10 17.57 13.79 0.89
C GLU A 10 17.69 12.81 -0.27
N PHE A 11 17.74 13.34 -1.48
CA PHE A 11 17.82 12.54 -2.68
C PHE A 11 19.21 12.63 -3.26
N ILE A 12 19.85 11.48 -3.45
CA ILE A 12 21.25 11.40 -3.82
C ILE A 12 21.36 10.73 -5.18
N ARG A 13 22.16 11.35 -6.05
CA ARG A 13 22.64 10.76 -7.29
C ARG A 13 24.10 10.36 -7.14
N ASP A 14 24.53 9.40 -7.94
CA ASP A 14 25.91 8.91 -7.95
C ASP A 14 26.34 8.36 -6.59
N THR A 15 25.61 7.34 -6.13
CA THR A 15 25.90 6.70 -4.85
C THR A 15 27.23 5.94 -4.97
N GLN A 16 28.17 6.18 -4.04
CA GLN A 16 29.38 5.37 -3.92
C GLN A 16 29.13 4.04 -3.19
N THR A 17 28.00 3.97 -2.46
CA THR A 17 27.64 2.89 -1.55
C THR A 17 26.71 1.85 -2.15
N SER A 18 25.85 2.22 -3.11
CA SER A 18 24.88 1.29 -3.71
C SER A 18 25.19 1.05 -5.19
N LEU A 19 24.75 -0.10 -5.72
CA LEU A 19 24.84 -0.39 -7.16
C LEU A 19 23.85 0.45 -8.00
N TYR A 20 23.07 1.33 -7.36
CA TYR A 20 22.02 2.13 -7.99
C TYR A 20 22.56 3.53 -8.30
N SER A 21 22.13 4.08 -9.44
CA SER A 21 22.54 5.42 -9.87
C SER A 21 21.92 6.54 -9.01
N TRP A 22 20.97 6.22 -8.15
CA TRP A 22 20.35 7.12 -7.18
C TRP A 22 19.75 6.37 -5.99
N CYS A 23 19.58 7.06 -4.87
CA CYS A 23 18.87 6.58 -3.68
C CYS A 23 18.17 7.74 -2.96
N ILE A 24 17.33 7.39 -1.97
CA ILE A 24 16.83 8.32 -0.97
C ILE A 24 17.62 8.05 0.31
N ARG A 25 18.37 9.02 0.80
CA ARG A 25 19.13 8.89 2.04
C ARG A 25 18.29 9.45 3.19
N GLU A 26 17.88 8.58 4.09
CA GLU A 26 17.22 8.97 5.34
C GLU A 26 18.26 9.04 6.45
N HIS A 27 18.22 10.12 7.24
CA HIS A 27 19.11 10.33 8.38
C HIS A 27 18.36 10.03 9.67
N ASP A 28 18.91 9.15 10.49
CA ASP A 28 18.39 8.81 11.82
C ASP A 28 19.48 8.91 12.90
N GLU A 29 19.12 8.51 14.13
CA GLU A 29 20.03 8.58 15.28
C GLU A 29 21.27 7.68 15.14
N ASN A 30 21.18 6.61 14.32
CA ASN A 30 22.25 5.64 14.11
C ASN A 30 23.10 5.94 12.86
N GLY A 31 22.70 6.91 12.05
CA GLY A 31 23.43 7.36 10.87
C GLY A 31 22.52 7.58 9.67
N ALA A 32 23.04 7.32 8.48
CA ALA A 32 22.31 7.50 7.24
C ALA A 32 22.05 6.14 6.57
N VAL A 33 20.82 5.93 6.12
CA VAL A 33 20.38 4.72 5.43
C VAL A 33 20.01 5.05 4.00
N ASP A 34 20.61 4.33 3.06
CA ASP A 34 20.30 4.45 1.63
C ASP A 34 19.07 3.59 1.31
N LEU A 35 17.98 4.24 0.91
CA LEU A 35 16.76 3.59 0.44
C LEU A 35 16.74 3.55 -1.09
N ILE A 36 16.55 2.37 -1.65
CA ILE A 36 16.49 2.11 -3.10
C ILE A 36 15.08 1.72 -3.52
N PRO A 37 14.71 1.90 -4.80
CA PRO A 37 13.41 1.44 -5.30
C PRO A 37 13.16 -0.05 -5.01
N TYR A 38 12.00 -0.34 -4.43
CA TYR A 38 11.60 -1.72 -4.13
C TYR A 38 11.05 -2.39 -5.39
N GLY A 39 11.84 -3.30 -5.98
CA GLY A 39 11.51 -3.96 -7.25
C GLY A 39 10.72 -5.27 -7.14
N TYR A 40 10.32 -5.68 -5.95
CA TYR A 40 9.66 -6.98 -5.71
C TYR A 40 8.15 -6.84 -5.50
N SER A 41 7.45 -7.97 -5.40
CA SER A 41 6.02 -7.97 -5.07
C SER A 41 5.80 -7.74 -3.58
N ILE A 42 4.81 -6.92 -3.24
CA ILE A 42 4.30 -6.76 -1.87
C ILE A 42 3.04 -7.63 -1.74
N PHE A 43 3.00 -8.42 -0.67
CA PHE A 43 1.84 -9.26 -0.33
C PHE A 43 1.06 -8.64 0.82
N PHE A 44 -0.26 -8.71 0.74
CA PHE A 44 -1.17 -8.31 1.79
C PHE A 44 -2.23 -9.38 2.02
N THR A 45 -2.45 -9.72 3.27
CA THR A 45 -3.49 -10.67 3.68
C THR A 45 -4.66 -9.90 4.27
N ALA A 46 -5.87 -10.11 3.76
CA ALA A 46 -7.08 -9.56 4.36
C ALA A 46 -7.26 -10.06 5.80
N THR A 47 -7.56 -9.15 6.70
CA THR A 47 -7.92 -9.42 8.10
C THR A 47 -9.41 -9.23 8.35
N SER A 48 -10.08 -8.40 7.55
CA SER A 48 -11.53 -8.21 7.56
C SER A 48 -11.98 -7.90 6.13
N ILE A 49 -13.18 -8.34 5.76
CA ILE A 49 -13.80 -8.04 4.46
C ILE A 49 -15.21 -7.57 4.74
N GLN A 50 -15.63 -6.51 4.05
CA GLN A 50 -16.95 -5.92 4.16
C GLN A 50 -17.49 -5.64 2.76
N CYS A 51 -18.78 -5.86 2.56
CA CYS A 51 -19.48 -5.42 1.37
C CYS A 51 -20.43 -4.29 1.77
N SER A 52 -20.20 -3.09 1.24
CA SER A 52 -21.07 -1.94 1.45
C SER A 52 -21.91 -1.66 0.22
N ARG A 53 -23.12 -1.15 0.46
CA ARG A 53 -24.01 -0.63 -0.57
C ARG A 53 -24.36 0.79 -0.18
N SER A 54 -24.18 1.73 -1.11
CA SER A 54 -24.68 3.08 -0.91
C SER A 54 -25.67 3.42 -2.01
N SER A 55 -26.84 3.89 -1.58
CA SER A 55 -27.85 4.47 -2.45
C SER A 55 -27.99 5.94 -2.07
N SER A 56 -27.64 6.85 -2.99
CA SER A 56 -27.87 8.28 -2.80
C SER A 56 -29.26 8.66 -3.29
N ILE A 57 -30.07 9.29 -2.43
CA ILE A 57 -31.38 9.84 -2.80
C ILE A 57 -31.14 11.27 -3.33
N GLY A 58 -31.51 11.55 -4.59
CA GLY A 58 -31.54 12.92 -5.13
C GLY A 58 -30.70 13.19 -6.38
N GLU A 59 -29.91 12.22 -6.85
CA GLU A 59 -29.33 12.24 -8.19
C GLU A 59 -29.96 11.08 -8.97
N GLU A 60 -30.89 11.41 -9.87
CA GLU A 60 -31.45 10.44 -10.81
C GLU A 60 -30.30 9.75 -11.56
N ASP A 61 -30.30 8.40 -11.55
CA ASP A 61 -29.37 7.52 -12.27
C ASP A 61 -27.90 7.44 -11.83
N LYS A 62 -27.58 7.50 -10.53
CA LYS A 62 -26.34 6.85 -10.07
C LYS A 62 -26.57 5.35 -9.84
N PRO A 63 -25.89 4.46 -10.59
CA PRO A 63 -26.03 3.02 -10.40
C PRO A 63 -25.65 2.65 -8.96
N ASP A 64 -26.37 1.66 -8.40
CA ASP A 64 -26.16 1.07 -7.07
C ASP A 64 -24.64 0.85 -6.85
N SER A 65 -24.00 1.73 -6.08
CA SER A 65 -22.54 1.69 -5.94
C SER A 65 -22.20 0.71 -4.82
N ARG A 66 -21.94 -0.53 -5.21
CA ARG A 66 -21.44 -1.56 -4.32
C ARG A 66 -19.93 -1.51 -4.29
N ILE A 67 -19.37 -1.62 -3.08
CA ILE A 67 -17.94 -1.62 -2.85
C ILE A 67 -17.62 -2.80 -1.95
N ILE A 68 -16.59 -3.58 -2.31
CA ILE A 68 -16.01 -4.56 -1.40
C ILE A 68 -14.78 -3.91 -0.80
N SER A 69 -14.76 -3.72 0.52
CA SER A 69 -13.61 -3.22 1.24
C SER A 69 -12.97 -4.30 2.10
N ALA A 70 -11.66 -4.24 2.28
CA ALA A 70 -10.96 -5.08 3.23
C ALA A 70 -9.86 -4.31 3.96
N THR A 71 -9.73 -4.54 5.26
CA THR A 71 -8.53 -4.16 6.01
C THR A 71 -7.51 -5.28 5.85
N MET A 72 -6.24 -4.92 5.72
CA MET A 72 -5.18 -5.84 5.40
C MET A 72 -3.98 -5.69 6.33
N ARG A 73 -3.22 -6.77 6.47
CA ARG A 73 -1.86 -6.76 7.01
C ARG A 73 -0.86 -7.14 5.93
N THR A 74 0.38 -6.72 6.07
CA THR A 74 1.46 -7.13 5.16
C THR A 74 1.83 -8.60 5.34
N GLY A 75 2.40 -9.15 4.27
CA GLY A 75 2.87 -10.52 4.19
C GLY A 75 1.82 -11.51 3.68
N SER A 76 2.28 -12.75 3.52
CA SER A 76 1.50 -13.89 3.07
C SER A 76 1.41 -14.94 4.18
N PRO A 77 0.24 -15.57 4.39
CA PRO A 77 0.07 -16.62 5.39
C PRO A 77 1.08 -17.76 5.21
N TYR A 78 1.54 -18.00 3.98
CA TYR A 78 2.50 -19.04 3.64
C TYR A 78 3.92 -18.70 4.07
N THR A 79 4.27 -17.42 4.14
CA THR A 79 5.62 -16.97 4.48
C THR A 79 5.70 -16.37 5.87
N ASP A 80 4.58 -16.24 6.58
CA ASP A 80 4.50 -15.60 7.90
C ASP A 80 5.49 -16.15 8.95
N HIS A 81 5.92 -17.40 8.81
CA HIS A 81 6.90 -18.05 9.68
C HIS A 81 8.36 -17.70 9.33
N LEU A 82 8.60 -17.11 8.16
CA LEU A 82 9.92 -16.64 7.74
C LEU A 82 10.22 -15.30 8.40
N ARG A 83 11.48 -15.07 8.77
CA ARG A 83 11.96 -13.85 9.44
C ARG A 83 11.49 -12.55 8.77
N ASN A 84 11.36 -12.56 7.44
CA ASN A 84 10.96 -11.41 6.62
C ASN A 84 9.69 -11.66 5.81
N GLY A 85 8.88 -12.63 6.20
CA GLY A 85 7.63 -12.96 5.50
C GLY A 85 6.53 -11.92 5.64
N ARG A 86 6.73 -10.94 6.54
CA ARG A 86 5.85 -9.80 6.83
C ARG A 86 6.67 -8.51 6.90
N PRO A 87 7.03 -7.89 5.76
CA PRO A 87 7.73 -6.62 5.79
C PRO A 87 6.85 -5.56 6.44
N TRP A 88 7.44 -4.67 7.23
CA TRP A 88 6.73 -3.54 7.81
C TRP A 88 6.68 -2.43 6.76
N ILE A 89 5.55 -1.75 6.64
CA ILE A 89 5.43 -0.59 5.75
C ILE A 89 5.46 0.69 6.57
N GLY A 90 6.36 1.60 6.23
CA GLY A 90 6.52 2.90 6.89
C GLY A 90 6.51 4.07 5.94
N VAL A 91 6.64 5.26 6.51
CA VAL A 91 6.70 6.53 5.78
C VAL A 91 8.16 6.97 5.69
N ILE A 92 8.62 7.37 4.50
CA ILE A 92 9.95 7.99 4.37
C ILE A 92 10.01 9.26 5.23
N GLY A 93 11.14 9.48 5.90
CA GLY A 93 11.27 10.60 6.83
C GLY A 93 10.62 10.35 8.19
N SER A 94 10.24 9.10 8.51
CA SER A 94 9.73 8.74 9.84
C SER A 94 10.13 7.32 10.26
N SER A 95 10.06 7.06 11.56
CA SER A 95 10.14 5.71 12.16
C SER A 95 8.78 5.02 12.30
N ARG A 96 7.69 5.70 11.92
CA ARG A 96 6.32 5.19 12.07
C ARG A 96 6.01 4.07 11.08
N VAL A 97 5.18 3.15 11.55
CA VAL A 97 4.67 2.00 10.80
C VAL A 97 3.20 2.27 10.49
N VAL A 98 2.83 2.09 9.23
CA VAL A 98 1.44 2.22 8.79
C VAL A 98 0.64 1.03 9.29
N LYS A 99 -0.40 1.35 10.07
CA LYS A 99 -1.32 0.34 10.65
C LYS A 99 -2.60 0.20 9.83
N ASP A 100 -3.00 1.27 9.16
CA ASP A 100 -4.21 1.27 8.35
C ASP A 100 -3.86 1.03 6.89
N VAL A 101 -4.08 -0.22 6.46
CA VAL A 101 -3.94 -0.61 5.06
C VAL A 101 -5.28 -1.16 4.60
N THR A 102 -5.91 -0.48 3.67
CA THR A 102 -7.23 -0.85 3.14
C THR A 102 -7.19 -1.06 1.65
N ILE A 103 -8.08 -1.92 1.16
CA ILE A 103 -8.37 -2.07 -0.25
C ILE A 103 -9.87 -1.86 -0.48
N LYS A 104 -10.20 -1.22 -1.60
CA LYS A 104 -11.55 -1.00 -2.12
C LYS A 104 -11.60 -1.57 -3.53
N LEU A 105 -12.40 -2.61 -3.71
CA LEU A 105 -12.73 -3.15 -5.03
C LEU A 105 -13.99 -2.43 -5.51
N CYS A 106 -13.95 -1.97 -6.75
CA CYS A 106 -15.03 -1.28 -7.45
C CYS A 106 -15.31 -1.99 -8.78
N ARG A 107 -16.55 -1.91 -9.25
CA ARG A 107 -16.93 -2.37 -10.59
C ARG A 107 -16.42 -1.38 -11.63
N ALA A 108 -15.78 -1.90 -12.68
CA ALA A 108 -15.52 -1.15 -13.90
C ALA A 108 -16.84 -0.77 -14.57
N LYS A 109 -16.91 0.47 -15.09
CA LYS A 109 -18.01 0.86 -15.98
C LYS A 109 -17.86 0.18 -17.34
N ASP A 110 -18.94 0.14 -18.12
CA ASP A 110 -18.91 -0.43 -19.46
C ASP A 110 -17.86 0.30 -20.32
N GLY A 111 -16.89 -0.45 -20.84
CA GLY A 111 -15.77 0.08 -21.62
C GLY A 111 -14.61 0.66 -20.82
N GLU A 112 -14.63 0.59 -19.48
CA GLU A 112 -13.50 0.97 -18.63
C GLU A 112 -12.54 -0.21 -18.42
N ASP A 113 -11.24 0.07 -18.53
CA ASP A 113 -10.20 -0.92 -18.26
C ASP A 113 -10.07 -1.21 -16.75
N GLU A 114 -9.68 -2.45 -16.43
CA GLU A 114 -9.30 -2.78 -15.06
C GLU A 114 -8.06 -1.99 -14.65
N SER A 115 -8.04 -1.51 -13.42
CA SER A 115 -6.95 -0.68 -12.90
C SER A 115 -6.72 -0.90 -11.42
N CYS A 116 -5.51 -0.61 -10.97
CA CYS A 116 -5.13 -0.66 -9.57
C CYS A 116 -4.30 0.58 -9.24
N VAL A 117 -4.74 1.35 -8.25
CA VAL A 117 -4.10 2.60 -7.82
C VAL A 117 -3.90 2.57 -6.31
N VAL A 118 -2.71 2.94 -5.87
CA VAL A 118 -2.36 3.07 -4.46
C VAL A 118 -2.34 4.55 -4.08
N TYR A 119 -3.08 4.88 -3.04
CA TYR A 119 -3.02 6.17 -2.35
C TYR A 119 -2.42 5.94 -0.97
N ALA A 120 -1.70 6.93 -0.47
CA ALA A 120 -1.19 6.90 0.88
C ALA A 120 -1.18 8.31 1.46
N GLY A 121 -1.54 8.42 2.74
CA GLY A 121 -1.51 9.67 3.48
C GLY A 121 -0.43 9.62 4.56
N ILE A 122 0.16 10.78 4.84
CA ILE A 122 1.07 10.96 5.97
C ILE A 122 0.26 11.52 7.14
N LYS A 123 0.65 11.13 8.35
CA LYS A 123 0.12 11.70 9.57
C LYS A 123 0.27 13.23 9.58
N THR A 124 -0.81 13.90 9.93
CA THR A 124 -0.85 15.35 10.06
C THR A 124 -1.36 15.74 11.43
N ILE A 125 -0.89 16.88 11.93
CA ILE A 125 -1.42 17.48 13.15
C ILE A 125 -1.95 18.86 12.79
N ASP A 126 -3.17 19.16 13.23
CA ASP A 126 -3.66 20.54 13.21
C ASP A 126 -3.23 21.27 14.48
N LYS A 127 -2.52 22.38 14.31
CA LYS A 127 -2.02 23.22 15.40
C LYS A 127 -3.15 24.00 16.10
N TYR A 128 -4.32 24.14 15.46
CA TYR A 128 -5.40 24.99 15.94
C TYR A 128 -6.61 24.21 16.47
N GLU A 129 -6.82 22.96 16.07
CA GLU A 129 -7.92 22.12 16.56
C GLU A 129 -7.45 20.67 16.80
N ARG A 130 -7.61 20.15 18.03
CA ARG A 130 -7.23 18.78 18.43
C ARG A 130 -8.13 17.67 17.82
N GLN A 131 -8.87 17.96 16.76
CA GLN A 131 -9.96 17.09 16.30
C GLN A 131 -9.74 16.46 14.92
N TYR A 132 -8.71 16.90 14.19
CA TYR A 132 -8.38 16.39 12.85
C TYR A 132 -6.93 15.90 12.77
N ASP A 133 -6.64 14.83 13.51
CA ASP A 133 -5.42 14.07 13.33
C ASP A 133 -5.70 12.96 12.31
N GLN A 134 -5.20 13.12 11.09
CA GLN A 134 -5.13 12.02 10.13
C GLN A 134 -3.93 11.15 10.52
N GLU A 135 -4.11 9.83 10.63
CA GLU A 135 -3.00 8.89 10.82
C GLU A 135 -2.34 8.52 9.49
N ASP A 136 -1.14 7.92 9.54
CA ASP A 136 -0.52 7.36 8.33
C ASP A 136 -1.38 6.19 7.80
N PHE A 137 -1.71 6.19 6.51
CA PHE A 137 -2.55 5.16 5.90
C PHE A 137 -2.10 4.80 4.48
N ILE A 138 -2.49 3.60 4.04
CA ILE A 138 -2.44 3.18 2.64
C ILE A 138 -3.84 2.71 2.23
N GLU A 139 -4.32 3.24 1.12
CA GLU A 139 -5.60 2.88 0.54
C GLU A 139 -5.42 2.46 -0.91
N ILE A 140 -5.87 1.26 -1.23
CA ILE A 140 -5.70 0.65 -2.54
C ILE A 140 -7.06 0.61 -3.23
N TYR A 141 -7.17 1.23 -4.39
CA TYR A 141 -8.37 1.17 -5.22
C TYR A 141 -8.13 0.24 -6.38
N VAL A 142 -9.01 -0.74 -6.55
CA VAL A 142 -8.98 -1.65 -7.68
C VAL A 142 -10.31 -1.61 -8.39
N THR A 143 -10.26 -1.29 -9.67
CA THR A 143 -11.40 -1.38 -10.58
C THR A 143 -11.28 -2.69 -11.34
N ILE A 144 -12.27 -3.57 -11.22
CA ILE A 144 -12.29 -4.90 -11.85
C ILE A 144 -13.55 -5.09 -12.69
N SER A 145 -13.53 -6.04 -13.63
CA SER A 145 -14.71 -6.34 -14.44
C SER A 145 -15.94 -6.69 -13.60
N GLN A 146 -17.15 -6.44 -14.12
CA GLN A 146 -18.40 -6.76 -13.42
C GLN A 146 -18.47 -8.23 -13.01
N GLU A 147 -18.10 -9.14 -13.91
CA GLU A 147 -18.06 -10.59 -13.65
C GLU A 147 -17.15 -10.94 -12.46
N ARG A 148 -15.93 -10.38 -12.43
CA ARG A 148 -15.00 -10.61 -11.32
C ARG A 148 -15.50 -10.00 -10.03
N PHE A 149 -16.09 -8.80 -10.09
CA PHE A 149 -16.66 -8.17 -8.93
C PHE A 149 -17.81 -9.00 -8.34
N ASP A 150 -18.77 -9.45 -9.16
CA ASP A 150 -19.89 -10.27 -8.71
C ASP A 150 -19.41 -11.59 -8.10
N HIS A 151 -18.36 -12.20 -8.68
CA HIS A 151 -17.71 -13.36 -8.09
C HIS A 151 -17.10 -13.05 -6.72
N MET A 152 -16.34 -11.95 -6.59
CA MET A 152 -15.76 -11.51 -5.32
C MET A 152 -16.82 -11.15 -4.27
N GLU A 153 -17.92 -10.50 -4.68
CA GLU A 153 -19.06 -10.16 -3.82
C GLU A 153 -19.70 -11.44 -3.29
N SER A 154 -19.91 -12.44 -4.15
CA SER A 154 -20.49 -13.72 -3.74
C SER A 154 -19.64 -14.45 -2.69
N LEU A 155 -18.31 -14.35 -2.79
CA LEU A 155 -17.39 -14.96 -1.84
C LEU A 155 -17.33 -14.16 -0.53
N ALA A 156 -17.31 -12.83 -0.61
CA ALA A 156 -17.33 -11.95 0.55
C ALA A 156 -18.63 -12.08 1.37
N LEU A 157 -19.75 -12.36 0.71
CA LEU A 157 -21.05 -12.61 1.36
C LEU A 157 -21.25 -14.08 1.78
N SER A 158 -20.34 -14.98 1.41
CA SER A 158 -20.46 -16.39 1.76
C SER A 158 -20.22 -16.60 3.26
N SER A 159 -20.91 -17.57 3.86
CA SER A 159 -20.69 -17.98 5.25
C SER A 159 -19.42 -18.82 5.44
N ARG A 160 -18.67 -19.08 4.37
CA ARG A 160 -17.46 -19.91 4.43
C ARG A 160 -16.26 -19.04 4.78
N PRO A 161 -15.39 -19.47 5.71
CA PRO A 161 -14.15 -18.76 5.97
C PRO A 161 -13.27 -18.84 4.72
N VAL A 162 -13.03 -17.68 4.12
CA VAL A 162 -12.11 -17.50 3.00
C VAL A 162 -11.01 -16.54 3.42
N ARG A 163 -9.77 -16.86 3.04
CA ARG A 163 -8.63 -15.94 3.16
C ARG A 163 -8.35 -15.37 1.79
N MET A 164 -8.29 -14.04 1.72
CA MET A 164 -7.90 -13.33 0.50
C MET A 164 -6.46 -12.83 0.67
N LEU A 165 -5.61 -13.20 -0.29
CA LEU A 165 -4.23 -12.77 -0.42
C LEU A 165 -4.13 -11.87 -1.65
N PHE A 166 -3.72 -10.63 -1.44
CA PHE A 166 -3.48 -9.65 -2.48
C PHE A 166 -1.98 -9.56 -2.75
N ARG A 167 -1.61 -9.56 -4.02
CA ARG A 167 -0.23 -9.39 -4.48
C ARG A 167 -0.16 -8.20 -5.42
N PHE A 168 0.79 -7.31 -5.14
CA PHE A 168 1.09 -6.12 -5.93
C PHE A 168 2.52 -6.23 -6.44
N SER A 169 2.73 -6.37 -7.75
CA SER A 169 4.07 -6.32 -8.35
C SER A 169 4.36 -4.92 -8.87
N ILE A 170 5.59 -4.46 -8.68
CA ILE A 170 6.10 -3.21 -9.27
C ILE A 170 5.22 -2.03 -8.83
N ALA A 171 5.18 -1.79 -7.52
CA ALA A 171 4.48 -0.62 -6.98
C ALA A 171 5.47 0.56 -6.97
N GLU A 172 5.24 1.53 -7.84
CA GLU A 172 6.04 2.76 -7.86
C GLU A 172 5.94 3.47 -6.51
N GLY A 173 7.04 4.12 -6.11
CA GLY A 173 7.10 4.90 -4.88
C GLY A 173 7.23 4.11 -3.59
N PHE A 174 7.49 2.81 -3.67
CA PHE A 174 7.97 2.00 -2.55
C PHE A 174 9.48 1.82 -2.62
N TYR A 175 10.12 1.83 -1.45
CA TYR A 175 11.55 1.83 -1.26
C TYR A 175 11.93 0.88 -0.15
N ALA A 176 13.12 0.30 -0.21
CA ALA A 176 13.66 -0.51 0.86
C ALA A 176 15.11 -0.14 1.11
N GLU A 177 15.60 -0.42 2.31
CA GLU A 177 17.01 -0.27 2.64
C GLU A 177 17.86 -1.10 1.69
N TRP A 178 18.90 -0.48 1.14
CA TRP A 178 19.89 -1.19 0.37
C TRP A 178 20.68 -2.11 1.28
N SER A 179 20.68 -3.40 0.93
CA SER A 179 21.48 -4.42 1.58
C SER A 179 21.98 -5.40 0.52
N PRO A 180 23.19 -5.95 0.66
CA PRO A 180 23.63 -7.08 -0.16
C PRO A 180 22.79 -8.34 0.08
N ASP A 181 22.04 -8.39 1.20
CA ASP A 181 21.10 -9.47 1.50
C ASP A 181 19.70 -9.11 0.94
N PRO A 182 19.06 -9.94 0.08
CA PRO A 182 17.75 -9.66 -0.53
C PRO A 182 16.56 -9.71 0.45
N HIS A 183 16.83 -9.57 1.75
CA HIS A 183 15.84 -9.64 2.82
C HIS A 183 15.43 -8.25 3.27
N PHE A 184 14.25 -7.81 2.82
CA PHE A 184 13.70 -6.49 3.14
C PHE A 184 12.70 -6.58 4.29
N ALA A 185 13.16 -6.33 5.52
CA ALA A 185 12.29 -6.31 6.70
C ALA A 185 11.39 -5.06 6.75
N TYR A 186 11.83 -3.97 6.12
CA TYR A 186 11.15 -2.69 6.09
C TYR A 186 11.04 -2.19 4.65
N ILE A 187 9.84 -1.76 4.30
CA ILE A 187 9.52 -1.06 3.07
C ILE A 187 8.97 0.30 3.47
N LYS A 188 9.35 1.36 2.78
CA LYS A 188 8.79 2.69 3.00
C LYS A 188 8.23 3.27 1.72
N PHE A 189 7.34 4.25 1.82
CA PHE A 189 6.78 4.91 0.65
C PHE A 189 6.99 6.42 0.64
N LEU A 190 7.00 6.98 -0.59
CA LEU A 190 6.75 8.39 -0.85
C LEU A 190 5.30 8.57 -1.31
N THR A 191 4.67 9.68 -0.92
CA THR A 191 3.32 10.05 -1.38
C THR A 191 3.35 11.31 -2.25
N ARG A 192 2.22 11.62 -2.89
CA ARG A 192 1.97 12.85 -3.65
C ARG A 192 1.71 14.07 -2.77
N GLU A 193 1.62 13.89 -1.46
CA GLU A 193 1.48 14.97 -0.49
C GLU A 193 2.81 15.65 -0.21
N LYS A 194 2.79 16.92 0.18
CA LYS A 194 3.99 17.57 0.73
C LYS A 194 4.33 16.89 2.06
N PRO A 195 5.61 16.76 2.45
CA PRO A 195 6.80 17.23 1.73
C PRO A 195 7.31 16.29 0.63
N HIS A 196 6.74 15.08 0.46
CA HIS A 196 7.23 14.09 -0.51
C HIS A 196 7.08 14.50 -1.98
N ALA A 197 6.06 15.29 -2.32
CA ALA A 197 5.75 15.69 -3.69
C ALA A 197 6.80 16.61 -4.36
N GLN A 198 7.63 17.28 -3.56
CA GLN A 198 8.58 18.30 -4.04
C GLN A 198 9.83 18.29 -3.17
N PRO A 199 10.68 17.26 -3.27
CA PRO A 199 11.94 17.33 -2.56
C PRO A 199 12.82 18.44 -3.13
N GLU A 200 13.51 19.18 -2.26
CA GLU A 200 14.56 20.10 -2.66
C GLU A 200 15.74 19.28 -3.21
N VAL A 201 15.71 18.98 -4.50
CA VAL A 201 16.82 18.30 -5.18
C VAL A 201 17.81 19.37 -5.65
N GLN A 202 19.05 19.32 -5.19
CA GLN A 202 20.13 20.04 -5.87
C GLN A 202 20.40 19.34 -7.20
N GLY A 203 19.82 19.85 -8.30
CA GLY A 203 20.04 19.34 -9.66
C GLY A 203 18.79 18.85 -10.40
N ASP A 204 19.05 18.22 -11.55
CA ASP A 204 18.11 17.93 -12.64
C ASP A 204 16.76 17.30 -12.20
N GLN A 205 15.65 17.87 -12.66
CA GLN A 205 14.29 17.78 -12.11
C GLN A 205 13.51 16.48 -12.42
N ARG A 206 14.13 15.29 -12.35
CA ARG A 206 13.32 14.06 -12.49
C ARG A 206 12.54 13.81 -11.20
N PRO A 207 11.19 13.74 -11.25
CA PRO A 207 10.40 13.46 -10.06
C PRO A 207 10.72 12.04 -9.58
N PHE A 208 10.95 11.89 -8.28
CA PHE A 208 11.09 10.58 -7.67
C PHE A 208 9.75 9.86 -7.73
N PRO A 209 9.74 8.54 -8.00
CA PRO A 209 8.51 7.76 -7.97
C PRO A 209 7.82 7.92 -6.60
N VAL A 210 6.54 8.25 -6.65
CA VAL A 210 5.64 8.29 -5.49
C VAL A 210 4.55 7.25 -5.69
N VAL A 211 3.90 6.83 -4.62
CA VAL A 211 2.82 5.84 -4.73
C VAL A 211 1.72 6.33 -5.66
N GLY A 212 1.15 5.38 -6.39
CA GLY A 212 0.14 5.65 -7.39
C GLY A 212 -0.07 4.43 -8.26
N LYS A 213 0.82 4.24 -9.24
CA LYS A 213 0.66 3.18 -10.23
C LYS A 213 1.15 1.83 -9.70
N VAL A 214 0.32 0.80 -9.89
CA VAL A 214 0.69 -0.59 -9.67
C VAL A 214 0.91 -1.26 -11.03
N GLY A 215 2.01 -1.97 -11.21
CA GLY A 215 2.29 -2.69 -12.45
C GLY A 215 1.40 -3.91 -12.65
N GLU A 216 1.30 -4.77 -11.63
CA GLU A 216 0.47 -5.97 -11.66
C GLU A 216 -0.28 -6.12 -10.33
N PHE A 217 -1.55 -6.49 -10.41
CA PHE A 217 -2.38 -6.82 -9.26
C PHE A 217 -2.98 -8.21 -9.43
N SER A 218 -2.98 -8.99 -8.36
CA SER A 218 -3.66 -10.29 -8.33
C SER A 218 -4.25 -10.57 -6.96
N VAL A 219 -5.36 -11.31 -6.96
CA VAL A 219 -6.03 -11.81 -5.77
C VAL A 219 -6.02 -13.33 -5.80
N SER A 220 -5.57 -13.95 -4.71
CA SER A 220 -5.68 -15.38 -4.48
C SER A 220 -6.65 -15.62 -3.33
N ILE A 221 -7.55 -16.59 -3.51
CA ILE A 221 -8.58 -16.93 -2.54
C ILE A 221 -8.31 -18.34 -2.07
N HIS A 222 -8.19 -18.49 -0.76
CA HIS A 222 -7.91 -19.76 -0.13
C HIS A 222 -9.08 -20.11 0.78
N ALA A 223 -9.73 -21.23 0.48
CA ALA A 223 -10.71 -21.80 1.39
C ALA A 223 -9.96 -22.37 2.60
N ASP A 224 -10.36 -21.98 3.80
CA ASP A 224 -9.94 -22.70 5.01
C ASP A 224 -10.70 -24.02 5.03
N VAL A 225 -10.13 -25.03 4.37
CA VAL A 225 -10.60 -26.41 4.48
C VAL A 225 -10.08 -26.90 5.82
N PRO A 226 -10.95 -27.24 6.79
CA PRO A 226 -10.50 -27.92 7.99
C PRO A 226 -9.77 -29.18 7.54
N CYS A 227 -8.50 -29.35 7.94
CA CYS A 227 -7.90 -30.68 7.87
C CYS A 227 -8.81 -31.58 8.71
N MET A 228 -9.58 -32.44 8.05
CA MET A 228 -10.19 -33.55 8.76
C MET A 228 -9.03 -34.42 9.20
N ASP A 229 -8.73 -34.37 10.50
CA ASP A 229 -7.83 -35.31 11.12
C ASP A 229 -8.34 -36.71 10.75
N LYS A 230 -7.48 -37.48 10.08
CA LYS A 230 -7.77 -38.87 9.80
C LYS A 230 -7.77 -39.59 11.16
N GLU A 231 -8.95 -39.96 11.63
CA GLU A 231 -9.13 -40.96 12.70
C GLU A 231 -8.50 -42.31 12.32
#